data_AF-A0A7J5AAJ1-F1
#
_entry.id   AF-A0A7J5AAJ1-F1
#
_cell.length_a   1.000
_cell.length_b   1.000
_cell.length_c   1.000
_cell.angle_alpha   90.00
_cell.angle_beta   90.00
_cell.angle_gamma   90.00
#
_symmetry.space_group_name_H-M   'P 1'
#
loop_
_entity.id
_entity.type
_entity.pdbx_description
1 polymer ?
#
loop_
_entity_poly.entity_id
_entity_poly.type
_entity_poly.pdbx_seq_one_letter_code
_entity_poly.pdbx_strand_id
1 'polypeptide(L)'
;MEEKKKQDENVEQSKQAVEKNAKGLWENSIIFLKELLDFRHDTDQEATIEAIKSDIPLKGATAWILICSIFIASIGLNANSTAVVIGAMLISPLMGPILGVGMSIAINDIDTLKKSLINLATMIVLSLLTAFLFFAIFPLKEETSELLGRVKPDIRDVLIAFFGGLALIIARTKKGTIASVIFGVAIATALMPPLCTAGYGLAIGNYDYFLGAMYLFTINTIFIALATFVVLKLLRFTMIRYVNSVERKRIARLASFVAVLVMVPAVFTFINVYNESIINANYKKFLKEEIDSNKDLWLQREKLDRGEKKISLFFNGDVNDATKTFLRNELKSYPRIDTYELLINENKARSVDRVVDAYDRAIVELDQKDNVIKGLHKEIEELKSTITGLNQRIEKDALNRDKNSVPFSTIAKDAKIRYNDIKGISFAKILSSKDFIKIDTIPELSITWDKKIKDSVVNAKEKELRTWLQKELKLDTLIIKKK
;
A
#
# COMPACT_ATOMS: atom_id res chain seq x y z
N MET A 1 27.83 -70.01 33.26
CA MET A 1 28.12 -69.48 31.91
C MET A 1 27.05 -69.92 30.88
N GLU A 2 26.39 -71.07 31.07
CA GLU A 2 25.33 -71.56 30.17
C GLU A 2 23.97 -70.84 30.29
N GLU A 3 23.57 -70.33 31.46
CA GLU A 3 22.29 -69.62 31.62
C GLU A 3 22.25 -68.27 30.88
N LYS A 4 23.35 -67.51 30.86
CA LYS A 4 23.45 -66.25 30.09
C LYS A 4 23.32 -66.48 28.59
N LYS A 5 23.91 -67.57 28.06
CA LYS A 5 23.86 -67.91 26.63
C LYS A 5 22.43 -68.22 26.17
N LYS A 6 21.65 -68.96 26.97
CA LYS A 6 20.23 -69.25 26.68
C LYS A 6 19.35 -68.00 26.78
N GLN A 7 19.69 -67.07 27.66
CA GLN A 7 18.96 -65.81 27.83
C GLN A 7 19.23 -64.85 26.66
N ASP A 8 20.48 -64.77 26.20
CA ASP A 8 20.85 -63.98 25.01
C ASP A 8 20.23 -64.55 23.73
N GLU A 9 20.21 -65.88 23.54
CA GLU A 9 19.54 -66.54 22.41
C GLU A 9 18.01 -66.31 22.39
N ASN A 10 17.35 -66.34 23.55
CA ASN A 10 15.91 -66.02 23.66
C ASN A 10 15.62 -64.54 23.37
N VAL A 11 16.52 -63.63 23.77
CA VAL A 11 16.38 -62.19 23.45
C VAL A 11 16.59 -61.97 21.94
N GLU A 12 17.55 -62.64 21.32
CA GLU A 12 17.78 -62.61 19.86
C GLU A 12 16.57 -63.13 19.07
N GLN A 13 16.01 -64.28 19.50
CA GLN A 13 14.79 -64.85 18.90
C GLN A 13 13.57 -63.95 19.12
N SER A 14 13.43 -63.31 20.28
CA SER A 14 12.33 -62.37 20.53
C SER A 14 12.44 -61.11 19.65
N LYS A 15 13.66 -60.59 19.44
CA LYS A 15 13.93 -59.47 18.52
C LYS A 15 13.61 -59.85 17.08
N GLN A 16 14.02 -61.03 16.63
CA GLN A 16 13.71 -61.53 15.29
C GLN A 16 12.20 -61.75 15.09
N ALA A 17 11.50 -62.24 16.11
CA ALA A 17 10.04 -62.38 16.07
C ALA A 17 9.33 -61.01 16.04
N VAL A 18 9.80 -60.02 16.79
CA VAL A 18 9.29 -58.65 16.77
C VAL A 18 9.55 -57.97 15.42
N GLU A 19 10.75 -58.13 14.83
CA GLU A 19 11.04 -57.62 13.48
C GLU A 19 10.18 -58.29 12.40
N LYS A 20 9.95 -59.60 12.50
CA LYS A 20 9.12 -60.34 11.55
C LYS A 20 7.64 -59.94 11.67
N ASN A 21 7.16 -59.70 12.89
CA ASN A 21 5.82 -59.17 13.15
C ASN A 21 5.69 -57.71 12.66
N ALA A 22 6.70 -56.86 12.84
CA ALA A 22 6.72 -55.51 12.32
C ALA A 22 6.70 -55.48 10.78
N LYS A 23 7.44 -56.38 10.11
CA LYS A 23 7.37 -56.56 8.65
C LYS A 23 6.01 -57.04 8.19
N GLY A 24 5.38 -58.00 8.89
CA GLY A 24 4.02 -58.45 8.58
C GLY A 24 2.96 -57.37 8.76
N LEU A 25 3.09 -56.53 9.80
CA LEU A 25 2.22 -55.36 10.00
C LEU A 25 2.42 -54.30 8.90
N TRP A 26 3.66 -54.09 8.45
CA TRP A 26 3.97 -53.17 7.36
C TRP A 26 3.41 -53.66 6.01
N GLU A 27 3.57 -54.95 5.70
CA GLU A 27 3.00 -55.57 4.50
C GLU A 27 1.47 -55.52 4.52
N ASN A 28 0.84 -55.87 5.65
CA ASN A 28 -0.61 -55.75 5.82
C ASN A 28 -1.11 -54.31 5.73
N SER A 29 -0.33 -53.34 6.25
CA SER A 29 -0.65 -51.92 6.13
C SER A 29 -0.59 -51.45 4.67
N ILE A 30 0.40 -51.91 3.89
CA ILE A 30 0.49 -51.62 2.46
C ILE A 30 -0.66 -52.26 1.69
N ILE A 31 -1.02 -53.51 2.00
CA ILE A 31 -2.15 -54.21 1.37
C ILE A 31 -3.45 -53.48 1.70
N PHE A 32 -3.69 -53.12 2.96
CA PHE A 32 -4.84 -52.35 3.39
C PHE A 32 -4.90 -50.97 2.71
N LEU A 33 -3.79 -50.24 2.66
CA LEU A 33 -3.70 -48.96 1.93
C LEU A 33 -3.99 -49.14 0.45
N LYS A 34 -3.51 -50.22 -0.17
CA LYS A 34 -3.73 -50.50 -1.58
C LYS A 34 -5.20 -50.84 -1.86
N GLU A 35 -5.84 -51.64 -1.01
CA GLU A 35 -7.27 -51.95 -1.13
C GLU A 35 -8.14 -50.72 -0.85
N LEU A 36 -7.80 -49.92 0.15
CA LEU A 36 -8.52 -48.69 0.49
C LEU A 36 -8.43 -47.63 -0.62
N LEU A 37 -7.30 -47.56 -1.34
CA LEU A 37 -7.05 -46.60 -2.41
C LEU A 37 -7.37 -47.13 -3.82
N ASP A 38 -7.63 -48.42 -4.00
CA ASP A 38 -8.01 -48.98 -5.31
C ASP A 38 -9.51 -48.83 -5.58
N PHE A 39 -9.87 -47.77 -6.30
CA PHE A 39 -11.25 -47.48 -6.70
C PHE A 39 -11.55 -47.86 -8.16
N ARG A 40 -10.70 -48.68 -8.81
CA ARG A 40 -10.90 -49.07 -10.21
C ARG A 40 -12.21 -49.84 -10.44
N HIS A 41 -12.65 -50.63 -9.46
CA HIS A 41 -13.88 -51.41 -9.55
C HIS A 41 -15.16 -50.55 -9.53
N ASP A 42 -15.07 -49.34 -8.96
CA ASP A 42 -16.15 -48.36 -8.88
C ASP A 42 -16.19 -47.40 -10.08
N THR A 43 -15.31 -47.60 -11.06
CA THR A 43 -15.18 -46.72 -12.22
C THR A 43 -16.12 -47.14 -13.36
N ASP A 44 -16.82 -46.18 -13.95
CA ASP A 44 -17.58 -46.37 -15.20
C ASP A 44 -16.89 -45.62 -16.34
N GLN A 45 -16.13 -46.34 -17.17
CA GLN A 45 -15.31 -45.71 -18.22
C GLN A 45 -16.16 -45.09 -19.34
N GLU A 46 -17.19 -45.80 -19.80
CA GLU A 46 -18.02 -45.35 -20.93
C GLU A 46 -18.85 -44.13 -20.53
N ALA A 47 -19.53 -44.20 -19.38
CA ALA A 47 -20.31 -43.07 -18.87
C ALA A 47 -19.44 -41.83 -18.63
N THR A 48 -18.20 -42.01 -18.14
CA THR A 48 -17.27 -40.89 -17.94
C THR A 48 -16.88 -40.22 -19.26
N ILE A 49 -16.55 -41.03 -20.27
CA ILE A 49 -16.16 -40.54 -21.60
C ILE A 49 -17.30 -39.76 -22.24
N GLU A 50 -18.52 -40.29 -22.17
CA GLU A 50 -19.71 -39.64 -22.72
C GLU A 50 -20.03 -38.34 -21.98
N ALA A 51 -20.00 -38.36 -20.65
CA ALA A 51 -20.28 -37.18 -19.82
C ALA A 51 -19.26 -36.05 -20.02
N ILE A 52 -17.98 -36.36 -20.25
CA ILE A 52 -16.99 -35.33 -20.60
C ILE A 52 -17.25 -34.82 -22.02
N LYS A 53 -17.57 -35.71 -22.97
CA LYS A 53 -17.83 -35.32 -24.37
C LYS A 53 -19.08 -34.44 -24.52
N SER A 54 -20.12 -34.66 -23.71
CA SER A 54 -21.32 -33.82 -23.71
C SER A 54 -21.07 -32.39 -23.23
N ASP A 55 -20.05 -32.20 -22.38
CA ASP A 55 -19.74 -30.91 -21.76
C ASP A 55 -18.77 -30.04 -22.60
N ILE A 56 -18.21 -30.58 -23.69
CA ILE A 56 -17.27 -29.85 -24.58
C ILE A 56 -17.94 -28.78 -25.45
N PRO A 57 -19.08 -29.02 -26.11
CA PRO A 57 -19.61 -28.10 -27.12
C PRO A 57 -20.12 -26.77 -26.53
N LEU A 58 -19.57 -25.65 -27.02
CA LEU A 58 -20.07 -24.30 -26.76
C LEU A 58 -21.10 -23.92 -27.84
N LYS A 59 -22.38 -24.29 -27.64
CA LYS A 59 -23.46 -23.92 -28.56
C LYS A 59 -24.72 -23.47 -27.82
N GLY A 60 -25.42 -22.49 -28.38
CA GLY A 60 -26.73 -22.05 -27.92
C GLY A 60 -26.71 -21.59 -26.46
N ALA A 61 -27.47 -22.29 -25.60
CA ALA A 61 -27.65 -21.95 -24.20
C ALA A 61 -26.31 -21.87 -23.43
N THR A 62 -25.37 -22.78 -23.66
CA THR A 62 -24.08 -22.83 -22.95
C THR A 62 -23.25 -21.55 -23.15
N ALA A 63 -23.30 -20.95 -24.34
CA ALA A 63 -22.61 -19.70 -24.63
C ALA A 63 -23.23 -18.51 -23.88
N TRP A 64 -24.56 -18.44 -23.85
CA TRP A 64 -25.28 -17.42 -23.07
C TRP A 64 -25.07 -17.56 -21.57
N ILE A 65 -25.08 -18.80 -21.06
CA ILE A 65 -24.75 -19.08 -19.65
C ILE A 65 -23.34 -18.59 -19.33
N LEU A 66 -22.36 -18.83 -20.20
CA LEU A 66 -21.01 -18.32 -20.03
C LEU A 66 -20.99 -16.78 -19.97
N ILE A 67 -21.61 -16.09 -20.93
CA ILE A 67 -21.69 -14.62 -20.96
C ILE A 67 -22.32 -14.08 -19.67
N CYS A 68 -23.48 -14.59 -19.28
CA CYS A 68 -24.17 -14.18 -18.05
C CYS A 68 -23.31 -14.43 -16.81
N SER A 69 -22.67 -15.60 -16.73
CA SER A 69 -21.78 -15.92 -15.62
C SER A 69 -20.62 -14.93 -15.54
N ILE A 70 -20.00 -14.54 -16.67
CA ILE A 70 -18.87 -13.59 -16.71
C ILE A 70 -19.31 -12.19 -16.27
N PHE A 71 -20.52 -11.76 -16.62
CA PHE A 71 -21.08 -10.52 -16.06
C PHE A 71 -21.21 -10.60 -14.54
N ILE A 72 -21.80 -11.67 -14.01
CA ILE A 72 -21.97 -11.86 -12.56
C ILE A 72 -20.60 -11.89 -11.85
N ALA A 73 -19.61 -12.61 -12.41
CA ALA A 73 -18.26 -12.66 -11.86
C ALA A 73 -17.58 -11.28 -11.89
N SER A 74 -17.72 -10.53 -12.97
CA SER A 74 -17.12 -9.19 -13.10
C SER A 74 -17.74 -8.20 -12.10
N ILE A 75 -19.07 -8.27 -11.89
CA ILE A 75 -19.77 -7.53 -10.85
C ILE A 75 -19.26 -7.95 -9.46
N GLY A 76 -19.17 -9.26 -9.19
CA GLY A 76 -18.70 -9.79 -7.92
C GLY A 76 -17.27 -9.38 -7.58
N LEU A 77 -16.37 -9.41 -8.56
CA LEU A 77 -14.97 -8.97 -8.41
C LEU A 77 -14.88 -7.47 -8.16
N ASN A 78 -15.64 -6.66 -8.90
CA ASN A 78 -15.69 -5.22 -8.67
C ASN A 78 -16.35 -4.84 -7.35
N ALA A 79 -17.34 -5.61 -6.88
CA ALA A 79 -17.98 -5.43 -5.58
C ALA A 79 -17.17 -6.06 -4.42
N ASN A 80 -15.99 -6.63 -4.70
CA ASN A 80 -15.14 -7.35 -3.74
C ASN A 80 -15.92 -8.42 -2.95
N SER A 81 -16.85 -9.12 -3.62
CA SER A 81 -17.77 -10.10 -3.02
C SER A 81 -17.43 -11.51 -3.46
N THR A 82 -16.66 -12.22 -2.63
CA THR A 82 -16.25 -13.61 -2.88
C THR A 82 -17.47 -14.53 -3.09
N ALA A 83 -18.57 -14.31 -2.37
CA ALA A 83 -19.78 -15.13 -2.49
C ALA A 83 -20.43 -15.06 -3.89
N VAL A 84 -20.49 -13.86 -4.48
CA VAL A 84 -21.03 -13.67 -5.84
C VAL A 84 -20.11 -14.31 -6.88
N VAL A 85 -18.80 -14.16 -6.68
CA VAL A 85 -17.77 -14.78 -7.54
C VAL A 85 -17.87 -16.32 -7.51
N ILE A 86 -18.05 -16.91 -6.33
CA ILE A 86 -18.28 -18.35 -6.17
C ILE A 86 -19.56 -18.80 -6.89
N GLY A 87 -20.66 -18.03 -6.76
CA GLY A 87 -21.91 -18.32 -7.46
C GLY A 87 -21.75 -18.33 -8.98
N ALA A 88 -20.99 -17.37 -9.53
CA ALA A 88 -20.71 -17.32 -10.96
C ALA A 88 -19.89 -18.53 -11.45
N MET A 89 -18.90 -18.99 -10.67
CA MET A 89 -18.09 -20.17 -11.00
C MET A 89 -18.92 -21.45 -11.09
N LEU A 90 -19.91 -21.63 -10.21
CA LEU A 90 -20.77 -22.81 -10.19
C LEU A 90 -21.64 -22.96 -11.45
N ILE A 91 -21.97 -21.84 -12.08
CA ILE A 91 -22.81 -21.77 -13.27
C ILE A 91 -21.96 -21.96 -14.54
N SER A 92 -20.66 -21.65 -14.48
CA SER A 92 -19.81 -21.53 -15.67
C SER A 92 -19.42 -22.90 -16.27
N PRO A 93 -19.62 -23.11 -17.59
CA PRO A 93 -19.31 -24.38 -18.25
C PRO A 93 -17.82 -24.55 -18.63
N LEU A 94 -16.90 -23.71 -18.12
CA LEU A 94 -15.49 -23.68 -18.54
C LEU A 94 -14.72 -25.00 -18.34
N MET A 95 -15.18 -25.86 -17.44
CA MET A 95 -14.47 -27.09 -17.10
C MET A 95 -14.55 -28.18 -18.18
N GLY A 96 -15.64 -28.22 -18.95
CA GLY A 96 -15.90 -29.30 -19.92
C GLY A 96 -14.78 -29.46 -20.95
N PRO A 97 -14.44 -28.40 -21.71
CA PRO A 97 -13.34 -28.47 -22.68
C PRO A 97 -11.97 -28.79 -22.05
N ILE A 98 -11.69 -28.33 -20.83
CA ILE A 98 -10.40 -28.58 -20.14
C ILE A 98 -10.26 -30.07 -19.80
N LEU A 99 -11.31 -30.67 -19.21
CA LEU A 99 -11.38 -32.12 -19.00
C LEU A 99 -11.30 -32.88 -20.32
N GLY A 100 -11.98 -32.38 -21.35
CA GLY A 100 -11.94 -32.94 -22.70
C GLY A 100 -10.51 -32.99 -23.28
N VAL A 101 -9.69 -31.96 -23.09
CA VAL A 101 -8.27 -31.97 -23.50
C VAL A 101 -7.52 -33.07 -22.77
N GLY A 102 -7.59 -33.11 -21.43
CA GLY A 102 -6.87 -34.10 -20.63
C GLY A 102 -7.28 -35.55 -20.95
N MET A 103 -8.59 -35.77 -21.10
CA MET A 103 -9.15 -37.06 -21.49
C MET A 103 -8.71 -37.49 -22.88
N SER A 104 -8.79 -36.59 -23.86
CA SER A 104 -8.43 -36.88 -25.25
C SER A 104 -6.97 -37.29 -25.38
N ILE A 105 -6.07 -36.66 -24.61
CA ILE A 105 -4.66 -37.04 -24.54
C ILE A 105 -4.50 -38.42 -23.87
N ALA A 106 -5.28 -38.73 -22.82
CA ALA A 106 -5.19 -40.00 -22.11
C ALA A 106 -5.63 -41.21 -22.97
N ILE A 107 -6.69 -41.04 -23.76
CA ILE A 107 -7.28 -42.10 -24.60
C ILE A 107 -6.80 -42.07 -26.07
N ASN A 108 -5.95 -41.11 -26.44
CA ASN A 108 -5.46 -40.84 -27.80
C ASN A 108 -6.57 -40.50 -28.82
N ASP A 109 -7.57 -39.71 -28.43
CA ASP A 109 -8.68 -39.25 -29.29
C ASP A 109 -8.38 -37.84 -29.84
N ILE A 110 -7.85 -37.76 -31.06
CA ILE A 110 -7.43 -36.47 -31.66
C ILE A 110 -8.64 -35.62 -32.10
N ASP A 111 -9.74 -36.25 -32.48
CA ASP A 111 -10.95 -35.56 -32.91
C ASP A 111 -11.59 -34.81 -31.74
N THR A 112 -11.66 -35.46 -30.59
CA THR A 112 -12.12 -34.84 -29.35
C THR A 112 -11.12 -33.80 -28.86
N LEU A 113 -9.80 -34.05 -28.95
CA LEU A 113 -8.77 -33.06 -28.60
C LEU A 113 -8.94 -31.75 -29.39
N LYS A 114 -9.09 -31.85 -30.72
CA LYS A 114 -9.28 -30.67 -31.58
C LYS A 114 -10.56 -29.93 -31.23
N LYS A 115 -11.66 -30.65 -31.02
CA LYS A 115 -12.94 -30.06 -30.59
C LYS A 115 -12.79 -29.34 -29.25
N SER A 116 -12.15 -29.97 -28.25
CA SER A 116 -11.92 -29.37 -26.94
C SER A 116 -11.06 -28.11 -27.02
N LEU A 117 -9.97 -28.12 -27.80
CA LEU A 117 -9.11 -26.95 -27.96
C LEU A 117 -9.83 -25.78 -28.64
N ILE A 118 -10.61 -26.04 -29.71
CA ILE A 118 -11.38 -25.00 -30.40
C ILE A 118 -12.46 -24.40 -29.48
N ASN A 119 -13.18 -25.24 -28.73
CA ASN A 119 -14.20 -24.75 -27.80
C ASN A 119 -13.57 -23.98 -26.64
N LEU A 120 -12.46 -24.47 -26.07
CA LEU A 120 -11.72 -23.77 -25.02
C LEU A 120 -11.24 -22.39 -25.50
N ALA A 121 -10.64 -22.31 -26.69
CA ALA A 121 -10.21 -21.03 -27.27
C ALA A 121 -11.39 -20.07 -27.48
N THR A 122 -12.51 -20.58 -28.03
CA THR A 122 -13.73 -19.79 -28.20
C THR A 122 -14.27 -19.27 -26.86
N MET A 123 -14.26 -20.10 -25.81
CA MET A 123 -14.68 -19.70 -24.47
C MET A 123 -13.79 -18.62 -23.88
N ILE A 124 -12.46 -18.75 -24.01
CA ILE A 124 -11.50 -17.74 -23.55
C ILE A 124 -11.78 -16.40 -24.24
N VAL A 125 -11.91 -16.40 -25.57
CA VAL A 125 -12.18 -15.18 -26.34
C VAL A 125 -13.52 -14.56 -25.93
N LEU A 126 -14.57 -15.36 -25.82
CA LEU A 126 -15.90 -14.88 -25.44
C LEU A 126 -15.93 -14.33 -24.01
N SER A 127 -15.27 -15.00 -23.07
CA SER A 127 -15.13 -14.54 -21.68
C SER A 127 -14.33 -13.25 -21.58
N LEU A 128 -13.19 -13.16 -22.26
CA LEU A 128 -12.35 -11.95 -22.28
C LEU A 128 -13.11 -10.77 -22.89
N LEU A 129 -13.79 -10.98 -24.02
CA LEU A 129 -14.56 -9.93 -24.69
C LEU A 129 -15.73 -9.47 -23.81
N THR A 130 -16.43 -10.39 -23.15
CA THR A 130 -17.54 -10.04 -22.26
C THR A 130 -17.06 -9.25 -21.04
N ALA A 131 -15.99 -9.71 -20.37
CA ALA A 131 -15.40 -9.00 -19.24
C ALA A 131 -14.85 -7.62 -19.64
N PHE A 132 -14.14 -7.55 -20.78
CA PHE A 132 -13.65 -6.29 -21.34
C PHE A 132 -14.79 -5.31 -21.60
N LEU A 133 -15.86 -5.75 -22.29
CA LEU A 133 -17.02 -4.90 -22.56
C LEU A 133 -17.69 -4.42 -21.27
N PHE A 134 -17.82 -5.28 -20.26
CA PHE A 134 -18.34 -4.88 -18.96
C PHE A 134 -17.53 -3.75 -18.34
N PHE A 135 -16.22 -3.92 -18.18
CA PHE A 135 -15.36 -2.91 -17.55
C PHE A 135 -15.11 -1.68 -18.45
N ALA A 136 -15.31 -1.78 -19.76
CA ALA A 136 -15.23 -0.66 -20.68
C ALA A 136 -16.49 0.21 -20.64
N ILE A 137 -17.68 -0.41 -20.55
CA ILE A 137 -18.98 0.29 -20.56
C ILE A 137 -19.30 0.85 -19.18
N PHE A 138 -19.11 0.06 -18.12
CA PHE A 138 -19.40 0.48 -16.76
C PHE A 138 -18.16 1.15 -16.16
N PRO A 139 -18.26 2.38 -15.60
CA PRO A 139 -17.16 3.10 -14.96
C PRO A 139 -16.81 2.52 -13.57
N LEU A 140 -16.84 1.20 -13.46
CA LEU A 140 -16.55 0.41 -12.27
C LEU A 140 -15.14 -0.16 -12.43
N LYS A 141 -14.14 0.72 -12.34
CA LYS A 141 -12.72 0.40 -12.63
C LYS A 141 -11.86 0.34 -11.37
N GLU A 142 -12.46 0.30 -10.20
CA GLU A 142 -11.72 0.32 -8.94
C GLU A 142 -10.89 -0.96 -8.76
N GLU A 143 -9.64 -0.81 -8.33
CA GLU A 143 -8.79 -1.94 -8.00
C GLU A 143 -9.28 -2.57 -6.70
N THR A 144 -9.91 -3.75 -6.79
CA THR A 144 -10.33 -4.51 -5.61
C THR A 144 -9.28 -5.54 -5.23
N SER A 145 -9.24 -5.91 -3.94
CA SER A 145 -8.35 -6.96 -3.44
C SER A 145 -8.57 -8.30 -4.16
N GLU A 146 -9.82 -8.62 -4.51
CA GLU A 146 -10.16 -9.84 -5.26
C GLU A 146 -9.66 -9.83 -6.70
N LEU A 147 -9.55 -8.66 -7.36
CA LEU A 147 -8.91 -8.54 -8.67
C LEU A 147 -7.39 -8.66 -8.57
N LEU A 148 -6.77 -7.88 -7.69
CA LEU A 148 -5.32 -7.84 -7.52
C LEU A 148 -4.74 -9.19 -7.09
N GLY A 149 -5.51 -9.96 -6.30
CA GLY A 149 -5.15 -11.32 -5.88
C GLY A 149 -5.06 -12.34 -7.02
N ARG A 150 -5.52 -12.00 -8.24
CA ARG A 150 -5.53 -12.91 -9.41
C ARG A 150 -4.54 -12.52 -10.50
N VAL A 151 -3.75 -11.47 -10.28
CA VAL A 151 -2.74 -10.98 -11.23
C VAL A 151 -1.42 -11.73 -11.13
N LYS A 152 -1.07 -12.27 -9.95
CA LYS A 152 0.22 -12.93 -9.73
C LYS A 152 -0.01 -14.40 -9.37
N PRO A 153 0.43 -15.37 -10.18
CA PRO A 153 0.32 -16.78 -9.82
C PRO A 153 1.20 -17.13 -8.63
N ASP A 154 0.68 -17.97 -7.75
CA ASP A 154 1.42 -18.57 -6.63
C ASP A 154 1.44 -20.10 -6.75
N ILE A 155 2.41 -20.74 -6.10
CA ILE A 155 2.53 -22.20 -6.05
C ILE A 155 1.27 -22.85 -5.48
N ARG A 156 0.61 -22.13 -4.57
CA ARG A 156 -0.67 -22.53 -3.97
C ARG A 156 -1.75 -22.72 -5.03
N ASP A 157 -1.84 -21.84 -6.01
CA ASP A 157 -2.81 -21.97 -7.11
C ASP A 157 -2.55 -23.24 -7.93
N VAL A 158 -1.27 -23.55 -8.18
CA VAL A 158 -0.86 -24.75 -8.92
C VAL A 158 -1.23 -26.04 -8.18
N LEU A 159 -0.97 -26.08 -6.88
CA LEU A 159 -1.33 -27.22 -6.04
C LEU A 159 -2.86 -27.41 -5.98
N ILE A 160 -3.61 -26.31 -5.82
CA ILE A 160 -5.07 -26.34 -5.82
C ILE A 160 -5.61 -26.81 -7.19
N ALA A 161 -5.06 -26.32 -8.30
CA ALA A 161 -5.44 -26.74 -9.64
C ALA A 161 -5.18 -28.23 -9.88
N PHE A 162 -4.01 -28.73 -9.46
CA PHE A 162 -3.64 -30.14 -9.62
C PHE A 162 -4.50 -31.07 -8.77
N PHE A 163 -4.55 -30.86 -7.44
CA PHE A 163 -5.32 -31.71 -6.54
C PHE A 163 -6.84 -31.56 -6.73
N GLY A 164 -7.30 -30.35 -7.05
CA GLY A 164 -8.67 -30.10 -7.48
C GLY A 164 -8.98 -30.89 -8.74
N GLY A 165 -8.14 -30.79 -9.77
CA GLY A 165 -8.27 -31.59 -11.00
C GLY A 165 -8.32 -33.10 -10.74
N LEU A 166 -7.49 -33.62 -9.83
CA LEU A 166 -7.52 -35.02 -9.41
C LEU A 166 -8.87 -35.38 -8.76
N ALA A 167 -9.32 -34.59 -7.79
CA ALA A 167 -10.60 -34.82 -7.12
C ALA A 167 -11.78 -34.78 -8.10
N LEU A 168 -11.77 -33.84 -9.04
CA LEU A 168 -12.80 -33.68 -10.07
C LEU A 168 -12.90 -34.91 -10.98
N ILE A 169 -11.78 -35.36 -11.54
CA ILE A 169 -11.80 -36.52 -12.43
C ILE A 169 -12.11 -37.81 -11.65
N ILE A 170 -11.62 -37.97 -10.42
CA ILE A 170 -11.99 -39.12 -9.57
C ILE A 170 -13.50 -39.13 -9.31
N ALA A 171 -14.09 -37.99 -8.93
CA ALA A 171 -15.52 -37.85 -8.70
C ALA A 171 -16.36 -38.10 -9.96
N ARG A 172 -15.85 -37.73 -11.13
CA ARG A 172 -16.50 -37.98 -12.43
C ARG A 172 -16.40 -39.44 -12.86
N THR A 173 -15.30 -40.11 -12.52
CA THR A 173 -15.07 -41.53 -12.86
C THR A 173 -15.89 -42.49 -12.00
N LYS A 174 -16.28 -42.07 -10.79
CA LYS A 174 -17.06 -42.91 -9.87
C LYS A 174 -18.49 -43.13 -10.36
N LYS A 175 -18.95 -44.38 -10.29
CA LYS A 175 -20.37 -44.75 -10.51
C LYS A 175 -21.28 -43.90 -9.63
N GLY A 176 -22.28 -43.28 -10.26
CA GLY A 176 -23.23 -42.38 -9.58
C GLY A 176 -22.73 -40.95 -9.34
N THR A 177 -21.70 -40.49 -10.08
CA THR A 177 -21.19 -39.09 -10.16
C THR A 177 -21.44 -38.22 -8.93
N ILE A 178 -20.40 -37.94 -8.14
CA ILE A 178 -20.55 -37.09 -6.94
C ILE A 178 -20.57 -35.61 -7.35
N ALA A 179 -21.77 -35.10 -7.69
CA ALA A 179 -21.95 -33.73 -8.15
C ALA A 179 -21.39 -32.67 -7.17
N SER A 180 -21.51 -32.90 -5.85
CA SER A 180 -20.99 -31.97 -4.83
C SER A 180 -19.48 -31.75 -4.91
N VAL A 181 -18.71 -32.78 -5.27
CA VAL A 181 -17.25 -32.67 -5.43
C VAL A 181 -16.92 -31.90 -6.71
N ILE A 182 -17.66 -32.14 -7.79
CA ILE A 182 -17.49 -31.40 -9.06
C ILE A 182 -17.68 -29.90 -8.83
N PHE A 183 -18.78 -29.53 -8.15
CA PHE A 183 -19.06 -28.14 -7.80
C PHE A 183 -18.03 -27.57 -6.82
N GLY A 184 -17.59 -28.33 -5.81
CA GLY A 184 -16.56 -27.89 -4.87
C GLY A 184 -15.21 -27.60 -5.55
N VAL A 185 -14.80 -28.44 -6.51
CA VAL A 185 -13.57 -28.21 -7.29
C VAL A 185 -13.72 -27.01 -8.24
N ALA A 186 -14.90 -26.84 -8.85
CA ALA A 186 -15.19 -25.67 -9.69
C ALA A 186 -14.97 -24.35 -8.95
N ILE A 187 -15.34 -24.32 -7.68
CA ILE A 187 -15.11 -23.18 -6.80
C ILE A 187 -13.62 -23.02 -6.48
N ALA A 188 -12.95 -24.10 -6.09
CA ALA A 188 -11.57 -24.06 -5.60
C ALA A 188 -10.55 -23.66 -6.69
N THR A 189 -10.75 -24.14 -7.92
CA THR A 189 -9.76 -23.99 -9.01
C THR A 189 -9.73 -22.60 -9.65
N ALA A 190 -10.64 -21.71 -9.23
CA ALA A 190 -10.67 -20.29 -9.55
C ALA A 190 -10.34 -19.97 -11.03
N LEU A 191 -10.93 -20.70 -11.99
CA LEU A 191 -10.65 -20.51 -13.42
C LEU A 191 -11.27 -19.24 -13.99
N MET A 192 -12.41 -18.84 -13.44
CA MET A 192 -13.20 -17.73 -13.96
C MET A 192 -12.67 -16.34 -13.56
N PRO A 193 -12.26 -16.09 -12.30
CA PRO A 193 -11.73 -14.78 -11.90
C PRO A 193 -10.51 -14.32 -12.69
N PRO A 194 -9.52 -15.17 -13.01
CA PRO A 194 -8.39 -14.76 -13.83
C PRO A 194 -8.81 -14.30 -15.24
N LEU A 195 -9.80 -14.94 -15.87
CA LEU A 195 -10.33 -14.46 -17.16
C LEU A 195 -11.02 -13.10 -17.03
N CYS A 196 -11.83 -12.90 -15.99
CA CYS A 196 -12.45 -11.60 -15.72
C CYS A 196 -11.41 -10.51 -15.40
N THR A 197 -10.38 -10.85 -14.62
CA THR A 197 -9.26 -9.96 -14.26
C THR A 197 -8.43 -9.61 -15.49
N ALA A 198 -8.23 -10.57 -16.40
CA ALA A 198 -7.59 -10.31 -17.68
C ALA A 198 -8.41 -9.34 -18.54
N GLY A 199 -9.74 -9.53 -18.62
CA GLY A 199 -10.65 -8.60 -19.30
C GLY A 199 -10.63 -7.19 -18.67
N TYR A 200 -10.58 -7.12 -17.33
CA TYR A 200 -10.38 -5.87 -16.59
C TYR A 200 -9.06 -5.19 -16.96
N GLY A 201 -7.94 -5.92 -16.95
CA GLY A 201 -6.60 -5.43 -17.33
C GLY A 201 -6.59 -4.81 -18.73
N LEU A 202 -7.26 -5.45 -19.70
CA LEU A 202 -7.44 -4.89 -21.04
C LEU A 202 -8.28 -3.61 -21.04
N ALA A 203 -9.34 -3.53 -20.23
CA ALA A 203 -10.24 -2.37 -20.17
C ALA A 203 -9.62 -1.13 -19.49
N ILE A 204 -8.62 -1.32 -18.62
CA ILE A 204 -7.85 -0.25 -17.99
C ILE A 204 -6.53 0.06 -18.71
N GLY A 205 -6.15 -0.75 -19.71
CA GLY A 205 -4.87 -0.60 -20.43
C GLY A 205 -3.64 -1.09 -19.65
N ASN A 206 -3.83 -1.86 -18.58
CA ASN A 206 -2.75 -2.42 -17.78
C ASN A 206 -2.40 -3.84 -18.29
N TYR A 207 -1.38 -3.91 -19.14
CA TYR A 207 -0.93 -5.17 -19.73
C TYR A 207 -0.31 -6.12 -18.71
N ASP A 208 0.26 -5.63 -17.61
CA ASP A 208 0.82 -6.48 -16.56
C ASP A 208 -0.30 -7.28 -15.88
N TYR A 209 -1.45 -6.65 -15.63
CA TYR A 209 -2.62 -7.32 -15.05
C TYR A 209 -3.19 -8.36 -16.01
N PHE A 210 -3.30 -8.00 -17.29
CA PHE A 210 -3.77 -8.93 -18.33
C PHE A 210 -2.88 -10.17 -18.44
N LEU A 211 -1.57 -9.97 -18.61
CA LEU A 211 -0.61 -11.06 -18.81
C LEU A 211 -0.51 -11.94 -17.56
N GLY A 212 -0.48 -11.33 -16.37
CA GLY A 212 -0.43 -12.05 -15.11
C GLY A 212 -1.65 -12.93 -14.87
N ALA A 213 -2.85 -12.40 -15.11
CA ALA A 213 -4.09 -13.15 -14.94
C ALA A 213 -4.27 -14.25 -16.02
N MET A 214 -3.90 -13.97 -17.27
CA MET A 214 -3.87 -15.00 -18.34
C MET A 214 -2.85 -16.10 -18.04
N TYR A 215 -1.72 -15.76 -17.42
CA TYR A 215 -0.73 -16.73 -17.03
C TYR A 215 -1.26 -17.66 -15.94
N LEU A 216 -1.90 -17.11 -14.90
CA LEU A 216 -2.58 -17.88 -13.86
C LEU A 216 -3.67 -18.81 -14.44
N PHE A 217 -4.54 -18.30 -15.32
CA PHE A 217 -5.56 -19.11 -16.00
C PHE A 217 -4.94 -20.29 -16.77
N THR A 218 -3.87 -20.00 -17.52
CA THR A 218 -3.18 -20.99 -18.36
C THR A 218 -2.55 -22.09 -17.51
N ILE A 219 -1.88 -21.72 -16.42
CA ILE A 219 -1.29 -22.68 -15.47
C ILE A 219 -2.39 -23.58 -14.90
N ASN A 220 -3.48 -23.01 -14.38
CA ASN A 220 -4.57 -23.80 -13.80
C ASN A 220 -5.17 -24.78 -14.83
N THR A 221 -5.38 -24.32 -16.05
CA THR A 221 -5.89 -25.15 -17.16
C THR A 221 -4.96 -26.32 -17.47
N ILE A 222 -3.66 -26.08 -17.55
CA ILE A 222 -2.66 -27.12 -17.83
C ILE A 222 -2.64 -28.16 -16.70
N PHE A 223 -2.66 -27.73 -15.43
CA PHE A 223 -2.61 -28.65 -14.28
C PHE A 223 -3.89 -29.47 -14.11
N ILE A 224 -5.06 -28.92 -14.43
CA ILE A 224 -6.32 -29.68 -14.45
C ILE A 224 -6.31 -30.73 -15.58
N ALA A 225 -5.86 -30.35 -16.79
CA ALA A 225 -5.73 -31.28 -17.90
C ALA A 225 -4.69 -32.39 -17.59
N LEU A 226 -3.58 -32.04 -16.95
CA LEU A 226 -2.56 -33.00 -16.49
C LEU A 226 -3.13 -33.96 -15.44
N ALA A 227 -3.84 -33.46 -14.43
CA ALA A 227 -4.47 -34.30 -13.41
C ALA A 227 -5.47 -35.28 -14.04
N THR A 228 -6.28 -34.79 -14.98
CA THR A 228 -7.22 -35.62 -15.76
C THR A 228 -6.47 -36.72 -16.52
N PHE A 229 -5.38 -36.37 -17.21
CA PHE A 229 -4.55 -37.32 -17.92
C PHE A 229 -3.98 -38.40 -16.99
N VAL A 230 -3.40 -38.00 -15.84
CA VAL A 230 -2.77 -38.92 -14.87
C VAL A 230 -3.78 -39.92 -14.33
N VAL A 231 -4.97 -39.46 -13.89
CA VAL A 231 -5.98 -40.35 -13.31
C VAL A 231 -6.53 -41.32 -14.34
N LEU A 232 -6.90 -40.84 -15.52
CA LEU A 232 -7.44 -41.73 -16.57
C LEU A 232 -6.40 -42.76 -17.03
N LYS A 233 -5.12 -42.39 -17.03
CA LYS A 233 -4.02 -43.34 -17.30
C LYS A 233 -3.84 -44.37 -16.18
N LEU A 234 -3.95 -43.93 -14.92
CA LEU A 234 -3.85 -44.79 -13.74
C LEU A 234 -5.03 -45.78 -13.65
N LEU A 235 -6.21 -45.36 -14.09
CA LEU A 235 -7.43 -46.17 -14.21
C LEU A 235 -7.45 -47.04 -15.49
N ARG A 236 -6.43 -46.92 -16.34
CA ARG A 236 -6.26 -47.71 -17.58
C ARG A 236 -7.49 -47.61 -18.50
N PHE A 237 -7.96 -46.39 -18.75
CA PHE A 237 -9.02 -46.14 -19.72
C PHE A 237 -8.65 -46.71 -21.10
N THR A 238 -9.64 -47.30 -21.77
CA THR A 238 -9.42 -47.91 -23.09
C THR A 238 -9.05 -46.83 -24.12
N MET A 239 -7.94 -47.07 -24.83
CA MET A 239 -7.51 -46.18 -25.91
C MET A 239 -8.36 -46.43 -27.16
N ILE A 240 -8.80 -45.37 -27.83
CA ILE A 240 -9.58 -45.52 -29.06
C ILE A 240 -8.73 -46.22 -30.12
N ARG A 241 -9.22 -47.36 -30.63
CA ARG A 241 -8.59 -48.08 -31.75
C ARG A 241 -9.14 -47.54 -33.06
N TYR A 242 -8.36 -46.71 -33.73
CA TYR A 242 -8.60 -46.36 -35.13
C TYR A 242 -8.41 -47.61 -36.01
N VAL A 243 -9.34 -47.81 -36.95
CA VAL A 243 -9.45 -49.02 -37.80
C VAL A 243 -8.20 -49.22 -38.66
N ASN A 244 -7.53 -48.15 -39.09
CA ASN A 244 -6.31 -48.21 -39.90
C ASN A 244 -5.04 -48.31 -39.06
N SER A 245 -4.22 -49.33 -39.29
CA SER A 245 -2.98 -49.60 -38.53
C SER A 245 -1.88 -48.52 -38.69
N VAL A 246 -1.81 -47.89 -39.86
CA VAL A 246 -0.86 -46.79 -40.15
C VAL A 246 -1.31 -45.49 -39.49
N GLU A 247 -2.61 -45.16 -39.58
CA GLU A 247 -3.20 -44.01 -38.89
C GLU A 247 -3.08 -44.17 -37.37
N ARG A 248 -3.29 -45.38 -36.84
CA ARG A 248 -3.08 -45.69 -35.42
C ARG A 248 -1.68 -45.32 -34.92
N LYS A 249 -0.61 -45.72 -35.63
CA LYS A 249 0.77 -45.40 -35.24
C LYS A 249 1.10 -43.90 -35.38
N ARG A 250 0.46 -43.18 -36.32
CA ARG A 250 0.60 -41.73 -36.46
C ARG A 250 -0.16 -40.98 -35.37
N ILE A 251 -1.40 -41.37 -35.11
CA ILE A 251 -2.28 -40.78 -34.10
C ILE A 251 -1.72 -41.00 -32.70
N ALA A 252 -1.25 -42.21 -32.36
CA ALA A 252 -0.61 -42.46 -31.07
C ALA A 252 0.68 -41.64 -30.89
N ARG A 253 1.48 -41.45 -31.96
CA ARG A 253 2.64 -40.56 -31.95
C ARG A 253 2.25 -39.10 -31.78
N LEU A 254 1.20 -38.64 -32.47
CA LEU A 254 0.69 -37.28 -32.37
C LEU A 254 0.14 -37.00 -30.97
N ALA A 255 -0.65 -37.91 -30.40
CA ALA A 255 -1.17 -37.78 -29.04
C ALA A 255 -0.04 -37.80 -27.99
N SER A 256 0.97 -38.66 -28.16
CA SER A 256 2.16 -38.66 -27.30
C SER A 256 2.97 -37.37 -27.44
N PHE A 257 3.11 -36.84 -28.65
CA PHE A 257 3.77 -35.57 -28.92
C PHE A 257 3.02 -34.40 -28.26
N VAL A 258 1.69 -34.35 -28.38
CA VAL A 258 0.86 -33.35 -27.70
C VAL A 258 0.96 -33.49 -26.18
N ALA A 259 0.99 -34.72 -25.65
CA ALA A 259 1.17 -34.95 -24.21
C ALA A 259 2.50 -34.36 -23.72
N VAL A 260 3.60 -34.60 -24.44
CA VAL A 260 4.90 -34.01 -24.12
C VAL A 260 4.87 -32.49 -24.26
N LEU A 261 4.23 -31.98 -25.31
CA LEU A 261 4.07 -30.54 -25.56
C LEU A 261 3.31 -29.85 -24.42
N VAL A 262 2.34 -30.51 -23.78
CA VAL A 262 1.62 -29.96 -22.61
C VAL A 262 2.41 -30.14 -21.31
N MET A 263 3.08 -31.29 -21.13
CA MET A 263 3.81 -31.60 -19.89
C MET A 263 5.08 -30.74 -19.72
N VAL A 264 5.85 -30.49 -20.77
CA VAL A 264 7.11 -29.73 -20.67
C VAL A 264 6.87 -28.30 -20.16
N PRO A 265 5.93 -27.51 -20.72
CA PRO A 265 5.57 -26.22 -20.17
C PRO A 265 5.01 -26.33 -18.75
N ALA A 266 4.21 -27.34 -18.42
CA ALA A 266 3.67 -27.53 -17.07
C ALA A 266 4.77 -27.65 -16.01
N VAL A 267 5.80 -28.45 -16.30
CA VAL A 267 6.94 -28.63 -15.40
C VAL A 267 7.77 -27.35 -15.31
N PHE A 268 8.00 -26.68 -16.43
CA PHE A 268 8.72 -25.41 -16.44
C PHE A 268 7.98 -24.31 -15.65
N THR A 269 6.67 -24.17 -15.85
CA THR A 269 5.86 -23.19 -15.10
C THR A 269 5.82 -23.52 -13.62
N PHE A 270 5.70 -24.79 -13.24
CA PHE A 270 5.78 -25.21 -11.85
C PHE A 270 7.10 -24.79 -11.21
N ILE A 271 8.24 -25.08 -11.86
CA ILE A 271 9.56 -24.72 -11.35
C ILE A 271 9.68 -23.19 -11.23
N ASN A 272 9.19 -22.43 -12.20
CA ASN A 272 9.23 -20.96 -12.15
C ASN A 272 8.39 -20.40 -11.00
N VAL A 273 7.13 -20.79 -10.90
CA VAL A 273 6.22 -20.33 -9.84
C VAL A 273 6.72 -20.77 -8.46
N TYR A 274 7.26 -21.98 -8.35
CA TYR A 274 7.90 -22.47 -7.13
C TYR A 274 9.10 -21.61 -6.73
N ASN A 275 10.02 -21.34 -7.67
CA ASN A 275 11.17 -20.48 -7.42
C ASN A 275 10.75 -19.06 -7.03
N GLU A 276 9.76 -18.48 -7.72
CA GLU A 276 9.23 -17.16 -7.39
C GLU A 276 8.60 -17.12 -5.99
N SER A 277 7.84 -18.15 -5.63
CA SER A 277 7.21 -18.25 -4.31
C SER A 277 8.27 -18.33 -3.20
N ILE A 278 9.34 -19.11 -3.39
CA ILE A 278 10.47 -19.19 -2.46
C ILE A 278 11.19 -17.84 -2.34
N ILE A 279 11.49 -17.17 -3.47
CA ILE A 279 12.12 -15.84 -3.46
C ILE A 279 11.28 -14.86 -2.64
N ASN A 280 9.97 -14.81 -2.88
CA ASN A 280 9.08 -13.92 -2.13
C ASN A 280 9.00 -14.28 -0.65
N ALA A 281 8.97 -15.57 -0.31
CA ALA A 281 8.95 -16.03 1.07
C ALA A 281 10.23 -15.65 1.81
N ASN A 282 11.40 -15.91 1.22
CA ASN A 282 12.69 -15.57 1.81
C ASN A 282 12.92 -14.06 1.86
N TYR A 283 12.49 -13.31 0.85
CA TYR A 283 12.54 -11.85 0.86
C TYR A 283 11.71 -11.27 2.02
N LYS A 284 10.46 -11.72 2.18
CA LYS A 284 9.62 -11.30 3.32
C LYS A 284 10.20 -11.74 4.67
N LYS A 285 10.83 -12.92 4.72
CA LYS A 285 11.49 -13.43 5.91
C LYS A 285 12.68 -12.54 6.29
N PHE A 286 13.54 -12.19 5.33
CA PHE A 286 14.66 -11.25 5.50
C PHE A 286 14.19 -9.88 5.99
N LEU A 287 13.17 -9.29 5.37
CA LEU A 287 12.61 -8.01 5.83
C LEU A 287 12.15 -8.11 7.30
N LYS A 288 11.43 -9.17 7.65
CA LYS A 288 10.88 -9.35 9.00
C LYS A 288 11.95 -9.62 10.07
N GLU A 289 12.94 -10.46 9.74
CA GLU A 289 13.95 -10.93 10.70
C GLU A 289 15.12 -9.98 10.85
N GLU A 290 15.53 -9.27 9.80
CA GLU A 290 16.72 -8.42 9.81
C GLU A 290 16.43 -6.93 9.85
N ILE A 291 15.27 -6.51 9.29
CA ILE A 291 14.91 -5.09 9.20
C ILE A 291 13.86 -4.72 10.25
N ASP A 292 12.68 -5.33 10.20
CA ASP A 292 11.56 -4.97 11.09
C ASP A 292 11.85 -5.32 12.56
N SER A 293 12.73 -6.29 12.81
CA SER A 293 13.19 -6.66 14.15
C SER A 293 14.16 -5.63 14.75
N ASN A 294 14.86 -4.87 13.90
CA ASN A 294 15.89 -3.94 14.29
C ASN A 294 15.31 -2.53 14.45
N LYS A 295 15.17 -2.09 15.70
CA LYS A 295 14.57 -0.80 16.05
C LYS A 295 15.36 0.42 15.57
N ASP A 296 16.64 0.24 15.27
CA ASP A 296 17.50 1.32 14.77
C ASP A 296 17.29 1.55 13.26
N LEU A 297 16.61 0.63 12.56
CA LEU A 297 16.32 0.72 11.14
C LEU A 297 14.90 1.23 10.92
N TRP A 298 14.78 2.39 10.29
CA TRP A 298 13.48 2.93 9.89
C TRP A 298 13.26 2.80 8.38
N LEU A 299 12.71 1.67 7.95
CA LEU A 299 12.41 1.40 6.55
C LEU A 299 11.26 2.31 6.06
N GLN A 300 11.51 3.06 4.99
CA GLN A 300 10.52 3.93 4.34
C GLN A 300 9.87 3.26 3.13
N ARG A 301 10.66 2.56 2.33
CA ARG A 301 10.22 1.91 1.11
C ARG A 301 11.16 0.76 0.78
N GLU A 302 10.59 -0.27 0.18
CA GLU A 302 11.29 -1.42 -0.32
C GLU A 302 10.89 -1.73 -1.77
N LYS A 303 11.82 -2.25 -2.55
CA LYS A 303 11.56 -2.73 -3.92
C LYS A 303 12.41 -3.97 -4.18
N LEU A 304 11.73 -5.07 -4.52
CA LEU A 304 12.36 -6.28 -5.03
C LEU A 304 12.33 -6.24 -6.57
N ASP A 305 13.49 -6.11 -7.20
CA ASP A 305 13.64 -6.23 -8.64
C ASP A 305 14.20 -7.61 -9.00
N ARG A 306 13.33 -8.45 -9.56
CA ARG A 306 13.68 -9.84 -9.90
C ARG A 306 14.48 -9.94 -11.19
N GLY A 307 14.28 -9.01 -12.12
CA GLY A 307 14.95 -9.00 -13.42
C GLY A 307 16.42 -8.61 -13.27
N GLU A 308 16.69 -7.55 -12.50
CA GLU A 308 18.05 -7.12 -12.21
C GLU A 308 18.69 -7.82 -11.01
N LYS A 309 17.95 -8.70 -10.32
CA LYS A 309 18.36 -9.34 -9.06
C LYS A 309 18.83 -8.32 -8.01
N LYS A 310 18.06 -7.25 -7.83
CA LYS A 310 18.35 -6.17 -6.88
C LYS A 310 17.29 -6.08 -5.81
N ILE A 311 17.71 -5.86 -4.57
CA ILE A 311 16.86 -5.51 -3.44
C ILE A 311 17.20 -4.08 -3.05
N SER A 312 16.27 -3.16 -3.27
CA SER A 312 16.43 -1.76 -2.91
C SER A 312 15.66 -1.44 -1.64
N LEU A 313 16.38 -1.02 -0.60
CA LEU A 313 15.83 -0.59 0.68
C LEU A 313 16.10 0.90 0.85
N PHE A 314 15.07 1.64 1.23
CA PHE A 314 15.15 3.08 1.47
C PHE A 314 14.88 3.34 2.95
N PHE A 315 15.87 3.84 3.67
CA PHE A 315 15.79 4.12 5.10
C PHE A 315 15.68 5.62 5.38
N ASN A 316 14.91 5.97 6.41
CA ASN A 316 14.97 7.27 7.03
C ASN A 316 16.14 7.30 8.03
N GLY A 317 17.00 8.32 7.93
CA GLY A 317 18.19 8.41 8.77
C GLY A 317 19.41 7.75 8.13
N ASP A 318 20.51 7.77 8.87
CA ASP A 318 21.80 7.21 8.44
C ASP A 318 21.87 5.73 8.84
N VAL A 319 22.34 4.86 7.92
CA VAL A 319 22.58 3.46 8.24
C VAL A 319 24.08 3.25 8.30
N ASN A 320 24.60 2.94 9.49
CA ASN A 320 26.04 2.72 9.68
C ASN A 320 26.59 1.66 8.72
N ASP A 321 27.82 1.84 8.24
CA ASP A 321 28.49 0.92 7.31
C ASP A 321 28.67 -0.49 7.89
N ALA A 322 28.80 -0.61 9.21
CA ALA A 322 28.77 -1.89 9.92
C ALA A 322 27.42 -2.61 9.69
N THR A 323 26.30 -1.90 9.85
CA THR A 323 24.95 -2.45 9.62
C THR A 323 24.72 -2.78 8.15
N LYS A 324 25.19 -1.95 7.22
CA LYS A 324 25.13 -2.26 5.77
C LYS A 324 25.87 -3.55 5.42
N THR A 325 27.05 -3.74 6.02
CA THR A 325 27.86 -4.95 5.80
C THR A 325 27.21 -6.16 6.44
N PHE A 326 26.67 -6.02 7.65
CA PHE A 326 25.88 -7.05 8.33
C PHE A 326 24.70 -7.52 7.48
N LEU A 327 23.84 -6.59 7.03
CA LEU A 327 22.68 -6.93 6.19
C LEU A 327 23.06 -7.62 4.88
N ARG A 328 24.16 -7.19 4.25
CA ARG A 328 24.69 -7.84 3.03
C ARG A 328 25.20 -9.26 3.28
N ASN A 329 25.74 -9.53 4.47
CA ASN A 329 26.18 -10.87 4.85
C ASN A 329 25.00 -11.75 5.22
N GLU A 330 24.04 -11.25 5.99
CA GLU A 330 22.83 -12.01 6.35
C GLU A 330 21.98 -12.34 5.13
N LEU A 331 21.92 -11.46 4.12
CA LEU A 331 21.24 -11.78 2.86
C LEU A 331 21.75 -13.08 2.21
N LYS A 332 23.03 -13.43 2.40
CA LYS A 332 23.60 -14.69 1.87
C LYS A 332 23.08 -15.93 2.59
N SER A 333 22.56 -15.78 3.82
CA SER A 333 21.94 -16.86 4.60
C SER A 333 20.57 -17.27 4.03
N TYR A 334 19.97 -16.46 3.15
CA TYR A 334 18.64 -16.71 2.58
C TYR A 334 18.74 -17.31 1.17
N PRO A 335 18.37 -18.60 0.98
CA PRO A 335 18.46 -19.25 -0.33
C PRO A 335 17.65 -18.54 -1.41
N ARG A 336 18.14 -18.55 -2.65
CA ARG A 336 17.49 -17.94 -3.84
C ARG A 336 17.48 -16.41 -3.87
N ILE A 337 17.82 -15.75 -2.77
CA ILE A 337 18.08 -14.30 -2.74
C ILE A 337 19.52 -13.97 -2.33
N ASP A 338 20.32 -14.99 -2.03
CA ASP A 338 21.73 -14.92 -1.65
C ASP A 338 22.63 -14.27 -2.72
N THR A 339 22.22 -14.37 -3.99
CA THR A 339 22.92 -13.75 -5.12
C THR A 339 22.42 -12.35 -5.47
N TYR A 340 21.41 -11.82 -4.77
CA TYR A 340 20.83 -10.51 -5.08
C TYR A 340 21.73 -9.39 -4.56
N GLU A 341 21.85 -8.32 -5.33
CA GLU A 341 22.56 -7.12 -4.90
C GLU A 341 21.67 -6.30 -3.95
N LEU A 342 22.17 -6.04 -2.74
CA LEU A 342 21.48 -5.22 -1.74
C LEU A 342 21.87 -3.75 -1.85
N LEU A 343 20.95 -2.94 -2.37
CA LEU A 343 21.07 -1.49 -2.50
C LEU A 343 20.40 -0.81 -1.30
N ILE A 344 21.21 -0.23 -0.43
CA ILE A 344 20.76 0.49 0.77
C ILE A 344 20.86 1.99 0.48
N ASN A 345 19.70 2.64 0.39
CA ASN A 345 19.59 4.09 0.18
C ASN A 345 19.19 4.75 1.50
N GLU A 346 19.96 5.75 1.91
CA GLU A 346 19.78 6.42 3.21
C GLU A 346 19.46 7.89 3.00
N ASN A 347 18.51 8.42 3.78
CA ASN A 347 18.18 9.82 3.78
C ASN A 347 18.82 10.54 4.98
N LYS A 348 20.08 10.96 4.82
CA LYS A 348 20.86 11.64 5.86
C LYS A 348 20.26 12.96 6.33
N ALA A 349 19.44 13.62 5.51
CA ALA A 349 18.79 14.89 5.89
C ALA A 349 17.74 14.72 6.99
N ARG A 350 17.21 13.51 7.17
CA ARG A 350 16.25 13.14 8.23
C ARG A 350 16.90 12.38 9.39
N SER A 351 18.23 12.32 9.46
CA SER A 351 18.91 11.75 10.63
C SER A 351 18.54 12.57 11.87
N VAL A 352 18.20 11.88 12.96
CA VAL A 352 17.82 12.49 14.24
C VAL A 352 18.89 13.48 14.70
N ASP A 353 20.16 13.11 14.54
CA ASP A 353 21.31 13.94 14.95
C ASP A 353 21.34 15.29 14.24
N ARG A 354 21.10 15.36 12.93
CA ARG A 354 21.07 16.64 12.20
C ARG A 354 19.88 17.51 12.56
N VAL A 355 18.77 16.90 12.93
CA VAL A 355 17.57 17.63 13.41
C VAL A 355 17.85 18.22 14.79
N VAL A 356 18.48 17.46 15.68
CA VAL A 356 18.93 17.93 17.00
C VAL A 356 19.95 19.06 16.85
N ASP A 357 20.98 18.90 16.00
CA ASP A 357 21.98 19.95 15.73
C ASP A 357 21.36 21.25 15.18
N ALA A 358 20.35 21.13 14.30
CA ALA A 358 19.63 22.28 13.78
C ALA A 358 18.80 22.97 14.87
N TYR A 359 18.18 22.18 15.76
CA TYR A 359 17.41 22.68 16.88
C TYR A 359 18.30 23.40 17.92
N ASP A 360 19.44 22.81 18.28
CA ASP A 360 20.40 23.41 19.21
C ASP A 360 20.95 24.73 18.68
N ARG A 361 21.28 24.80 17.38
CA ARG A 361 21.69 26.06 16.74
C ARG A 361 20.58 27.12 16.79
N ALA A 362 19.33 26.74 16.57
CA ALA A 362 18.21 27.66 16.62
C ALA A 362 18.00 28.22 18.04
N ILE A 363 18.18 27.40 19.08
CA ILE A 363 18.14 27.84 20.48
C ILE A 363 19.24 28.85 20.76
N VAL A 364 20.49 28.54 20.36
CA VAL A 364 21.62 29.46 20.58
C VAL A 364 21.41 30.80 19.87
N GLU A 365 20.87 30.79 18.65
CA GLU A 365 20.56 32.01 17.91
C GLU A 365 19.44 32.83 18.60
N LEU A 366 18.42 32.17 19.14
CA LEU A 366 17.37 32.82 19.92
C LEU A 366 17.94 33.48 21.19
N ASP A 367 18.79 32.78 21.94
CA ASP A 367 19.43 33.33 23.13
C ASP A 367 20.29 34.56 22.81
N GLN A 368 21.02 34.54 21.68
CA GLN A 368 21.78 35.70 21.21
C GLN A 368 20.87 36.89 20.89
N LYS A 369 19.75 36.65 20.19
CA LYS A 369 18.75 37.68 19.90
C LYS A 369 18.15 38.27 21.17
N ASP A 370 17.82 37.43 22.16
CA ASP A 370 17.29 37.89 23.45
C ASP A 370 18.30 38.74 24.23
N ASN A 371 19.59 38.39 24.16
CA ASN A 371 20.65 39.20 24.77
C ASN A 371 20.80 40.57 24.09
N VAL A 372 20.74 40.62 22.76
CA VAL A 372 20.75 41.88 22.00
C VAL A 372 19.52 42.74 22.35
N ILE A 373 18.33 42.12 22.42
CA ILE A 373 17.09 42.81 22.79
C ILE A 373 17.21 43.39 24.21
N LYS A 374 17.74 42.63 25.18
CA LYS A 374 17.99 43.14 26.55
C LYS A 374 18.97 44.31 26.56
N GLY A 375 20.04 44.24 25.76
CA GLY A 375 21.01 45.33 25.61
C GLY A 375 20.37 46.61 25.08
N LEU A 376 19.60 46.50 24.00
CA LEU A 376 18.88 47.64 23.41
C LEU A 376 17.87 48.25 24.39
N HIS A 377 17.14 47.44 25.15
CA HIS A 377 16.23 47.95 26.18
C HIS A 377 16.94 48.74 27.27
N LYS A 378 18.13 48.29 27.69
CA LYS A 378 18.95 49.00 28.68
C LYS A 378 19.41 50.36 28.14
N GLU A 379 19.88 50.42 26.91
CA GLU A 379 20.30 51.67 26.26
C GLU A 379 19.14 52.66 26.12
N ILE A 380 17.94 52.17 25.76
CA ILE A 380 16.73 53.00 25.71
C ILE A 380 16.40 53.60 27.09
N GLU A 381 16.50 52.82 28.17
CA GLU A 381 16.25 53.33 29.53
C GLU A 381 17.31 54.34 29.98
N GLU A 382 18.58 54.11 29.67
CA GLU A 382 19.67 55.06 29.93
C GLU A 382 19.47 56.39 29.18
N LEU A 383 19.07 56.32 27.91
CA LEU A 383 18.75 57.50 27.10
C LEU A 383 17.55 58.27 27.66
N LYS A 384 16.46 57.57 28.05
CA LYS A 384 15.30 58.19 28.69
C LYS A 384 15.66 58.90 29.99
N SER A 385 16.51 58.26 30.81
CA SER A 385 17.01 58.86 32.06
C SER A 385 17.82 60.12 31.79
N THR A 386 18.71 60.08 30.81
CA THR A 386 19.52 61.23 30.38
C THR A 386 18.67 62.39 29.89
N ILE A 387 17.67 62.13 29.03
CA ILE A 387 16.72 63.14 28.55
C ILE A 387 15.95 63.76 29.72
N THR A 388 15.50 62.95 30.66
CA THR A 388 14.78 63.43 31.84
C THR A 388 15.67 64.35 32.69
N GLY A 389 16.93 63.96 32.92
CA GLY A 389 17.89 64.79 33.65
C GLY A 389 18.25 66.10 32.93
N LEU A 390 18.40 66.08 31.61
CA LEU A 390 18.62 67.28 30.81
C LEU A 390 17.44 68.24 30.88
N ASN A 391 16.21 67.73 30.75
CA ASN A 391 15.00 68.54 30.87
C ASN A 391 14.90 69.21 32.25
N GLN A 392 15.19 68.48 33.33
CA GLN A 392 15.22 69.04 34.68
C GLN A 392 16.26 70.16 34.83
N ARG A 393 17.45 70.01 34.22
CA ARG A 393 18.48 71.06 34.22
C ARG A 393 18.01 72.30 33.47
N ILE A 394 17.44 72.12 32.27
CA ILE A 394 16.89 73.22 31.47
C ILE A 394 15.80 73.97 32.27
N GLU A 395 14.90 73.26 32.94
CA GLU A 395 13.86 73.87 33.77
C GLU A 395 14.44 74.65 34.95
N LYS A 396 15.43 74.07 35.65
CA LYS A 396 16.10 74.75 36.77
C LYS A 396 16.82 76.03 36.31
N ASP A 397 17.52 75.98 35.18
CA ASP A 397 18.20 77.14 34.61
C ASP A 397 17.20 78.22 34.15
N ALA A 398 16.05 77.82 33.61
CA ALA A 398 14.98 78.74 33.23
C ALA A 398 14.34 79.42 34.46
N LEU A 399 14.08 78.67 35.54
CA LEU A 399 13.56 79.20 36.81
C LEU A 399 14.56 80.16 37.50
N ASN A 400 15.86 79.91 37.37
CA ASN A 400 16.89 80.80 37.90
C ASN A 400 16.95 82.14 37.13
N ARG A 401 16.57 82.16 35.84
CA ARG A 401 16.56 83.38 35.00
C ARG A 401 15.26 84.17 35.09
N ASP A 402 14.11 83.50 35.20
CA ASP A 402 12.78 84.10 35.36
C ASP A 402 12.01 83.33 36.44
N LYS A 403 11.69 83.98 37.57
CA LYS A 403 10.90 83.36 38.65
C LYS A 403 9.49 82.96 38.22
N ASN A 404 8.99 83.50 37.10
CA ASN A 404 7.71 83.14 36.48
C ASN A 404 7.90 82.21 35.26
N SER A 405 9.01 81.47 35.21
CA SER A 405 9.24 80.44 34.19
C SER A 405 8.32 79.24 34.40
N VAL A 406 7.79 78.69 33.30
CA VAL A 406 6.85 77.58 33.30
C VAL A 406 7.61 76.25 33.19
N PRO A 407 7.35 75.24 34.06
CA PRO A 407 7.95 73.90 33.96
C PRO A 407 7.33 73.12 32.79
N PHE A 408 7.67 73.53 31.57
CA PHE A 408 7.01 73.08 30.36
C PHE A 408 7.20 71.59 30.08
N SER A 409 8.31 70.97 30.49
CA SER A 409 8.53 69.55 30.24
C SER A 409 7.60 68.67 31.09
N THR A 410 7.35 69.07 32.34
CA THR A 410 6.38 68.40 33.22
C THR A 410 4.96 68.56 32.68
N ILE A 411 4.60 69.77 32.25
CA ILE A 411 3.27 70.05 31.70
C ILE A 411 3.04 69.32 30.38
N ALA A 412 4.04 69.27 29.50
CA ALA A 412 3.96 68.53 28.24
C ALA A 412 3.79 67.02 28.48
N LYS A 413 4.48 66.47 29.49
CA LYS A 413 4.34 65.07 29.90
C LYS A 413 2.94 64.78 30.43
N ASP A 414 2.43 65.60 31.36
CA ASP A 414 1.09 65.43 31.93
C ASP A 414 -0.01 65.63 30.89
N ALA A 415 0.17 66.58 29.97
CA ALA A 415 -0.73 66.77 28.84
C ALA A 415 -0.76 65.54 27.93
N LYS A 416 0.39 64.91 27.65
CA LYS A 416 0.45 63.69 26.83
C LYS A 416 -0.19 62.48 27.52
N ILE A 417 -0.05 62.36 28.85
CA ILE A 417 -0.67 61.29 29.65
C ILE A 417 -2.20 61.46 29.70
N ARG A 418 -2.69 62.68 29.92
CA ARG A 418 -4.12 62.97 30.01
C ARG A 418 -4.81 62.95 28.64
N TYR A 419 -4.07 63.32 27.59
CA TYR A 419 -4.57 63.43 26.22
C TYR A 419 -3.62 62.71 25.25
N ASN A 420 -3.79 61.39 25.14
CA ASN A 420 -2.97 60.52 24.27
C ASN A 420 -2.93 60.98 22.79
N ASP A 421 -3.96 61.70 22.37
CA ASP A 421 -4.21 62.17 21.01
C ASP A 421 -3.39 63.40 20.58
N ILE A 422 -2.69 64.06 21.52
CA ILE A 422 -1.85 65.21 21.22
C ILE A 422 -0.55 64.73 20.55
N LYS A 423 -0.22 65.28 19.38
CA LYS A 423 1.04 65.00 18.65
C LYS A 423 2.14 65.99 18.98
N GLY A 424 1.80 67.22 19.31
CA GLY A 424 2.75 68.26 19.67
C GLY A 424 2.09 69.35 20.50
N ILE A 425 2.87 69.94 21.40
CA ILE A 425 2.48 71.06 22.25
C ILE A 425 3.64 72.04 22.30
N SER A 426 3.36 73.35 22.29
CA SER A 426 4.35 74.41 22.44
C SER A 426 3.77 75.56 23.25
N PHE A 427 4.62 76.26 24.00
CA PHE A 427 4.22 77.39 24.85
C PHE A 427 5.07 78.62 24.55
N ALA A 428 4.44 79.79 24.50
CA ALA A 428 5.10 81.07 24.28
C ALA A 428 4.40 82.20 25.07
N LYS A 429 5.14 83.27 25.38
CA LYS A 429 4.60 84.54 25.89
C LYS A 429 4.51 85.51 24.71
N ILE A 430 3.31 85.97 24.35
CA ILE A 430 3.09 86.87 23.22
C ILE A 430 2.74 88.26 23.72
N LEU A 431 3.31 89.29 23.10
CA LEU A 431 2.96 90.68 23.37
C LEU A 431 1.68 91.04 22.61
N SER A 432 0.70 91.59 23.30
CA SER A 432 -0.60 92.00 22.76
C SER A 432 -0.93 93.42 23.20
N SER A 433 -1.46 94.23 22.28
CA SER A 433 -1.96 95.57 22.57
C SER A 433 -3.35 95.74 21.96
N LYS A 434 -4.34 96.06 22.79
CA LYS A 434 -5.73 96.26 22.34
C LYS A 434 -6.02 97.68 21.86
N ASP A 435 -5.27 98.65 22.38
CA ASP A 435 -5.42 100.08 22.15
C ASP A 435 -4.21 100.68 21.42
N PHE A 436 -3.28 99.83 20.95
CA PHE A 436 -2.00 100.20 20.32
C PHE A 436 -1.06 101.04 21.20
N ILE A 437 -1.38 101.19 22.50
CA ILE A 437 -0.65 102.05 23.45
C ILE A 437 -0.15 101.21 24.62
N LYS A 438 -1.00 100.38 25.23
CA LYS A 438 -0.62 99.46 26.30
C LYS A 438 -0.21 98.12 25.72
N ILE A 439 1.01 97.69 26.00
CA ILE A 439 1.51 96.36 25.65
C ILE A 439 1.38 95.46 26.88
N ASP A 440 0.62 94.38 26.73
CA ASP A 440 0.44 93.33 27.72
C ASP A 440 1.05 92.02 27.23
N THR A 441 1.39 91.10 28.12
CA THR A 441 1.98 89.80 27.77
C THR A 441 0.98 88.68 28.06
N ILE A 442 0.50 88.00 27.01
CA ILE A 442 -0.47 86.92 27.12
C ILE A 442 0.22 85.58 26.82
N PRO A 443 0.06 84.56 27.68
CA PRO A 443 0.56 83.23 27.38
C PRO A 443 -0.27 82.59 26.26
N GLU A 444 0.42 82.09 25.23
CA GLU A 444 -0.14 81.33 24.12
C GLU A 444 0.39 79.89 24.16
N LEU A 445 -0.52 78.94 24.04
CA LEU A 445 -0.22 77.53 23.86
C LEU A 445 -0.62 77.11 22.45
N SER A 446 0.28 76.50 21.69
CA SER A 446 -0.07 75.87 20.41
C SER A 446 -0.12 74.36 20.53
N ILE A 447 -1.16 73.75 19.95
CA ILE A 447 -1.37 72.29 20.00
C ILE A 447 -1.57 71.75 18.59
N THR A 448 -0.97 70.59 18.35
CA THR A 448 -1.19 69.79 17.15
C THR A 448 -1.84 68.48 17.55
N TRP A 449 -3.08 68.27 17.13
CA TRP A 449 -3.85 67.04 17.37
C TRP A 449 -3.62 66.00 16.27
N ASP A 450 -3.94 64.73 16.55
CA ASP A 450 -4.00 63.73 15.48
C ASP A 450 -5.10 64.05 14.46
N LYS A 451 -4.74 64.02 13.17
CA LYS A 451 -5.62 64.29 12.02
C LYS A 451 -6.81 63.33 11.91
N LYS A 452 -6.81 62.23 12.68
CA LYS A 452 -7.89 61.22 12.70
C LYS A 452 -9.10 61.63 13.57
N ILE A 453 -9.02 62.71 14.34
CA ILE A 453 -10.06 63.10 15.29
C ILE A 453 -10.96 64.16 14.68
N LYS A 454 -12.27 64.02 14.88
CA LYS A 454 -13.28 64.98 14.41
C LYS A 454 -13.13 66.32 15.16
N ASP A 455 -13.24 67.42 14.44
CA ASP A 455 -13.08 68.78 14.99
C ASP A 455 -14.03 69.09 16.16
N SER A 456 -15.23 68.49 16.18
CA SER A 456 -16.18 68.66 17.29
C SER A 456 -15.65 68.10 18.63
N VAL A 457 -14.90 67.00 18.59
CA VAL A 457 -14.27 66.39 19.76
C VAL A 457 -13.02 67.17 20.18
N VAL A 458 -12.26 67.67 19.20
CA VAL A 458 -11.08 68.52 19.44
C VAL A 458 -11.48 69.78 20.22
N ASN A 459 -12.53 70.48 19.79
CA ASN A 459 -12.98 71.71 20.45
C ASN A 459 -13.42 71.50 21.91
N ALA A 460 -14.06 70.36 22.22
CA ALA A 460 -14.43 70.00 23.58
C ALA A 460 -13.18 69.73 24.44
N LYS A 461 -12.23 68.93 23.93
CA LYS A 461 -10.97 68.61 24.61
C LYS A 461 -10.08 69.85 24.81
N GLU A 462 -10.05 70.77 23.85
CA GLU A 462 -9.31 72.03 23.98
C GLU A 462 -9.86 72.92 25.09
N LYS A 463 -11.18 72.95 25.27
CA LYS A 463 -11.80 73.70 26.36
C LYS A 463 -11.42 73.12 27.73
N GLU A 464 -11.46 71.79 27.87
CA GLU A 464 -11.02 71.10 29.08
C GLU A 464 -9.53 71.33 29.37
N LEU A 465 -8.69 71.18 28.35
CA LEU A 465 -7.25 71.39 28.44
C LEU A 465 -6.92 72.84 28.84
N ARG A 466 -7.64 73.82 28.28
CA ARG A 466 -7.52 75.23 28.66
C ARG A 466 -7.81 75.44 30.14
N THR A 467 -8.93 74.91 30.62
CA THR A 467 -9.34 75.05 32.03
C THR A 467 -8.34 74.38 32.97
N TRP A 468 -7.84 73.19 32.61
CA TRP A 468 -6.81 72.51 33.39
C TRP A 468 -5.51 73.31 33.44
N LEU A 469 -4.99 73.78 32.31
CA LEU A 469 -3.74 74.54 32.26
C LEU A 469 -3.83 75.90 32.95
N GLN A 470 -4.96 76.60 32.84
CA GLN A 470 -5.18 77.86 33.57
C GLN A 470 -5.10 77.65 35.08
N LYS A 471 -5.65 76.53 35.57
CA LYS A 471 -5.59 76.17 36.98
C LYS A 471 -4.17 75.79 37.42
N GLU A 472 -3.50 74.95 36.65
CA GLU A 472 -2.16 74.43 36.97
C GLU A 472 -1.10 75.54 36.95
N LEU A 473 -1.19 76.44 35.97
CA LEU A 473 -0.26 77.56 35.79
C LEU A 473 -0.67 78.83 36.53
N LYS A 474 -1.83 78.84 37.21
CA LYS A 474 -2.41 80.02 37.87
C LYS A 474 -2.49 81.24 36.94
N LEU A 475 -3.02 81.04 35.73
CA LEU A 475 -3.13 82.07 34.70
C LEU A 475 -4.59 82.53 34.55
N ASP A 476 -4.82 83.84 34.65
CA ASP A 476 -6.15 84.44 34.45
C ASP A 476 -6.61 84.33 32.99
N THR A 477 -5.67 84.43 32.04
CA THR A 477 -5.94 84.30 30.61
C THR A 477 -4.91 83.39 29.94
N LEU A 478 -5.39 82.51 29.05
CA LEU A 478 -4.57 81.61 28.23
C LEU A 478 -5.20 81.52 26.84
N ILE A 479 -4.41 81.74 25.80
CA ILE A 479 -4.84 81.55 24.40
C ILE A 479 -4.37 80.18 23.94
N ILE A 480 -5.27 79.39 23.35
CA ILE A 480 -4.92 78.15 22.65
C ILE A 480 -5.02 78.39 21.16
N LYS A 481 -3.92 78.10 20.45
CA LYS A 481 -3.82 78.20 19.00
C LYS A 481 -3.67 76.80 18.38
N LYS A 482 -4.59 76.46 17.48
CA LYS A 482 -4.49 75.22 16.69
C LYS A 482 -3.40 75.37 15.63
N LYS A 483 -2.52 74.37 15.52
CA LYS A 483 -1.48 74.29 14.49
C LYS A 483 -1.83 73.31 13.39
#